data_AF-A0A7C5ASF1-F1
#
_entry.id   AF-A0A7C5ASF1-F1
#
_cell.length_a   1.000
_cell.length_b   1.000
_cell.length_c   1.000
_cell.angle_alpha   90.00
_cell.angle_beta   90.00
_cell.angle_gamma   90.00
#
_symmetry.space_group_name_H-M   'P 1'
#
loop_
_entity.id
_entity.type
_entity.pdbx_description
1 polymer ?
#
loop_
_entity_poly.entity_id
_entity_poly.type
_entity_poly.pdbx_seq_one_letter_code
_entity_poly.pdbx_strand_id
1 'polypeptide(L)' 'MYRADVLVCGGTGCVSSGSLKVMEALRAELERVGLSQEVRVVETGCRGFCAQGPIMVIY' A
#
# COMPACT_ATOMS: atom_id res chain seq x y z
N MET A 1 -8.28 -0.30 -17.17
CA MET A 1 -7.61 -1.54 -16.74
C MET A 1 -6.35 -1.09 -16.02
N TYR A 2 -6.22 -1.40 -14.73
CA TYR A 2 -5.02 -1.02 -13.98
C TYR A 2 -3.87 -1.96 -14.38
N ARG A 3 -2.65 -1.43 -14.54
CA ARG A 3 -1.44 -2.20 -14.87
C ARG A 3 -0.86 -2.93 -13.68
N ALA A 4 -1.07 -2.37 -12.49
CA ALA A 4 -0.60 -2.97 -11.25
C ALA A 4 -1.57 -2.69 -10.11
N ASP A 5 -1.77 -3.69 -9.25
CA ASP A 5 -2.52 -3.60 -8.01
C ASP A 5 -1.58 -3.67 -6.82
N VAL A 6 -1.44 -2.57 -6.09
CA VAL A 6 -0.60 -2.48 -4.90
C VAL A 6 -1.47 -2.65 -3.67
N LEU A 7 -1.34 -3.79 -3.01
CA LEU A 7 -2.06 -4.15 -1.80
C LEU A 7 -1.19 -3.90 -0.59
N VAL A 8 -1.61 -2.98 0.27
CA VAL A 8 -0.89 -2.63 1.50
C VAL A 8 -1.64 -3.15 2.71
N CYS A 9 -0.92 -3.75 3.67
CA CYS A 9 -1.50 -4.22 4.93
C CYS A 9 -1.91 -3.03 5.82
N GLY A 10 -3.21 -2.94 6.10
CA GLY A 10 -3.87 -1.99 7.02
C GLY A 10 -4.16 -2.57 8.41
N GLY A 11 -3.65 -3.77 8.71
CA GLY A 11 -3.75 -4.33 10.07
C GLY A 11 -3.05 -3.43 11.10
N THR A 12 -3.55 -3.42 12.35
CA THR A 12 -3.02 -2.58 13.43
C THR A 12 -1.50 -2.70 13.61
N GLY A 13 -0.94 -3.91 13.45
CA GLY A 13 0.51 -4.12 13.47
C GLY A 13 1.27 -3.40 12.33
N CYS A 14 0.74 -3.48 11.10
CA CYS A 14 1.31 -2.79 9.94
C CYS A 14 1.14 -1.26 10.08
N VAL A 15 0.00 -0.79 10.58
CA VAL A 15 -0.27 0.63 10.84
C VAL A 15 0.68 1.19 11.90
N SER A 16 0.90 0.46 12.99
CA SER A 16 1.87 0.85 14.03
C SER A 16 3.31 0.91 13.51
N SER A 17 3.61 0.13 12.47
CA SER A 17 4.89 0.14 11.74
C SER A 17 4.97 1.22 10.65
N GLY A 18 3.93 2.06 10.51
CA GLY A 18 3.92 3.18 9.58
C GLY A 18 3.33 2.89 8.19
N SER A 19 2.54 1.83 8.01
CA SER A 19 1.95 1.50 6.69
C SER A 19 1.09 2.63 6.12
N LEU A 20 0.39 3.41 6.96
CA LEU A 20 -0.42 4.56 6.52
C LEU A 20 0.43 5.63 5.83
N LYS A 21 1.58 5.99 6.43
CA LYS A 21 2.50 6.98 5.86
C LYS A 21 3.05 6.51 4.50
N VAL A 22 3.32 5.21 4.38
CA VAL A 22 3.77 4.60 3.11
C VAL A 22 2.67 4.70 2.05
N MET A 23 1.40 4.41 2.41
CA MET A 23 0.28 4.56 1.47
C MET A 23 0.10 6.00 1.00
N GLU A 24 0.15 6.98 1.91
CA GLU A 24 0.01 8.40 1.57
C GLU A 24 1.15 8.86 0.65
N ALA A 25 2.39 8.53 0.99
CA ALA A 25 3.55 8.85 0.16
C ALA A 25 3.47 8.19 -1.22
N LEU A 26 3.01 6.93 -1.28
CA LEU A 26 2.83 6.22 -2.53
C LEU A 26 1.74 6.87 -3.40
N ARG A 27 0.59 7.25 -2.82
CA ARG A 27 -0.48 7.94 -3.54
C ARG A 27 -0.02 9.30 -4.08
N ALA A 28 0.65 10.10 -3.24
CA ALA A 28 1.17 11.40 -3.63
C ALA A 28 2.18 11.28 -4.77
N GLU A 29 3.07 10.28 -4.70
CA GLU A 29 4.05 10.05 -5.75
C GLU A 29 3.39 9.57 -7.05
N LEU A 30 2.43 8.64 -6.97
CA LEU A 30 1.64 8.18 -8.12
C LEU A 30 0.88 9.32 -8.82
N GLU A 31 0.33 10.26 -8.05
CA GLU A 31 -0.28 11.47 -8.61
C GLU A 31 0.77 12.37 -9.27
N ARG A 32 1.92 12.57 -8.61
CA ARG A 32 3.03 13.39 -9.12
C ARG A 32 3.57 12.88 -10.46
N VAL A 33 3.66 11.56 -10.63
CA VAL A 33 4.13 10.94 -11.89
C VAL A 33 3.01 10.65 -12.89
N GLY A 34 1.75 10.96 -12.56
CA GLY A 34 0.61 10.74 -13.45
C GLY A 34 0.20 9.28 -13.62
N LEU A 35 0.66 8.38 -12.74
CA LEU A 35 0.36 6.94 -12.78
C LEU A 35 -0.83 6.53 -11.91
N SER A 36 -1.53 7.49 -11.30
CA SER A 36 -2.70 7.24 -10.44
C SER A 36 -3.84 6.51 -11.14
N GLN A 37 -3.92 6.59 -12.48
CA GLN A 37 -4.90 5.84 -13.29
C GLN A 37 -4.40 4.47 -13.75
N GLU A 38 -3.10 4.20 -13.66
CA GLU A 38 -2.45 2.93 -14.04
C GLU A 38 -2.23 2.02 -12.83
N VAL A 39 -1.95 2.58 -11.66
CA VAL A 39 -1.63 1.83 -10.44
C VAL A 39 -2.72 2.04 -9.40
N ARG A 40 -3.35 0.94 -8.97
CA ARG A 40 -4.39 0.98 -7.94
C ARG A 40 -3.80 0.58 -6.60
N VAL A 41 -3.84 1.51 -5.64
CA VAL A 41 -3.44 1.24 -4.25
C VAL A 41 -4.66 0.85 -3.43
N VAL A 42 -4.65 -0.37 -2.88
CA VAL A 42 -5.74 -0.95 -2.09
C VAL A 42 -5.23 -1.30 -0.70
N GLU A 43 -5.96 -0.85 0.32
CA GLU A 43 -5.71 -1.28 1.68
C GLU A 43 -6.33 -2.67 1.92
N THR A 44 -5.56 -3.54 2.57
CA THR A 44 -5.96 -4.93 2.86
C THR A 44 -5.90 -5.22 4.35
N GLY A 45 -6.57 -6.28 4.78
CA GLY A 45 -6.54 -6.71 6.18
C GLY A 45 -5.17 -7.23 6.65
N CYS A 46 -5.14 -7.72 7.89
CA CYS A 46 -3.95 -8.32 8.48
C CYS A 46 -3.53 -9.58 7.69
N ARG A 47 -2.24 -9.67 7.33
CA ARG A 47 -1.66 -10.83 6.63
C ARG A 47 -0.91 -11.80 7.55
N GLY A 48 -1.05 -11.67 8.87
CA GLY A 48 -0.42 -12.53 9.87
C GLY A 48 1.07 -12.23 10.13
N PHE A 49 1.79 -11.64 9.18
CA PHE A 49 3.22 -11.31 9.30
C PHE A 49 3.47 -9.93 9.92
N CYS A 50 2.86 -9.65 11.08
CA CYS A 50 2.97 -8.33 11.73
C CYS A 50 4.42 -7.98 12.13
N ALA A 51 5.25 -8.98 12.45
CA ALA A 51 6.67 -8.79 12.78
C ALA A 51 7.54 -8.31 11.60
N GLN A 52 7.04 -8.42 10.37
CA GLN A 52 7.68 -7.96 9.15
C GLN A 52 6.91 -6.80 8.51
N GLY A 53 5.97 -6.20 9.25
CA GLY A 53 5.23 -5.04 8.78
C GLY A 53 6.16 -3.85 8.51
N PRO A 54 5.82 -2.97 7.54
CA PRO A 54 4.62 -2.97 6.70
C PRO A 54 4.71 -3.93 5.49
N ILE A 55 3.67 -4.77 5.30
CA ILE A 55 3.60 -5.71 4.18
C ILE A 55 2.92 -5.07 2.98
N MET A 56 3.57 -5.13 1.82
CA MET A 56 3.07 -4.67 0.54
C MET A 56 3.19 -5.78 -0.50
N VAL A 57 2.17 -5.96 -1.33
CA VAL A 57 2.16 -6.92 -2.44
C VAL A 57 1.70 -6.22 -3.70
N ILE A 58 2.38 -6.49 -4.81
CA ILE A 58 2.11 -5.90 -6.12
C ILE A 58 1.71 -7.04 -7.06
N TYR A 59 0.54 -6.93 -7.67
CA TYR A 59 0.09 -7.80 -8.77
C TYR A 59 0.09 -7.07 -10.10
#